data_AF-A0A3C0KC93-F1
#
_entry.id   AF-A0A3C0KC93-F1
#
_cell.length_a   1.000
_cell.length_b   1.000
_cell.length_c   1.000
_cell.angle_alpha   90.00
_cell.angle_beta   90.00
_cell.angle_gamma   90.00
#
_symmetry.space_group_name_H-M   'P 1'
#
loop_
_entity.id
_entity.type
_entity.pdbx_description
1 polymer ?
#
loop_
_entity_poly.entity_id
_entity_poly.type
_entity_poly.pdbx_seq_one_letter_code
_entity_poly.pdbx_strand_id
1 'polypeptide(L)' 'MVKRPYPLSKVYGLLEPGPVLLLSTAHKGRINAMALSWH' A
#
# COMPACT_ATOMS: atom_id res chain seq x y z
N MET A 1 -8.97 -12.73 -6.65
CA MET A 1 -9.21 -12.60 -5.20
C MET A 1 -10.14 -11.42 -4.95
N VAL A 2 -11.19 -11.61 -4.14
CA VAL A 2 -12.07 -10.51 -3.72
C VAL A 2 -11.43 -9.77 -2.55
N LYS A 3 -11.31 -8.44 -2.63
CA LYS A 3 -10.81 -7.61 -1.52
C LYS A 3 -11.83 -7.63 -0.37
N ARG A 4 -11.37 -7.81 0.86
CA ARG A 4 -12.22 -7.74 2.07
C ARG A 4 -11.94 -6.43 2.80
N PRO A 5 -12.98 -5.72 3.30
CA PRO A 5 -12.76 -4.57 4.18
C PRO A 5 -11.93 -4.95 5.40
N TYR A 6 -11.02 -4.08 5.80
CA TYR A 6 -10.18 -4.25 6.99
C TYR A 6 -10.36 -3.03 7.89
N PRO A 7 -10.52 -3.20 9.23
CA PRO A 7 -10.71 -2.06 10.12
C PRO A 7 -9.54 -1.08 10.07
N LEU A 8 -9.82 0.21 9.84
CA LEU A 8 -8.78 1.25 9.75
C LEU A 8 -7.89 1.29 11.00
N SER A 9 -8.50 1.12 12.18
CA SER A 9 -7.79 1.07 13.47
C SER A 9 -6.79 -0.09 13.62
N LYS A 10 -6.83 -1.08 12.72
CA LYS A 10 -5.92 -2.24 12.75
C LYS A 10 -4.83 -2.21 11.67
N VAL A 11 -4.83 -1.21 10.78
CA VAL A 11 -3.94 -1.16 9.60
C VAL A 11 -2.46 -1.20 9.96
N TYR A 12 -2.06 -0.67 11.12
CA TYR A 12 -0.66 -0.73 11.59
C TYR A 12 -0.12 -2.16 11.62
N GLY A 13 -0.93 -3.17 11.93
CA GLY A 13 -0.48 -4.58 11.91
C GLY A 13 -0.15 -5.12 10.52
N LEU A 14 -0.47 -4.40 9.45
CA LEU A 14 -0.08 -4.71 8.07
C LEU A 14 1.17 -3.93 7.61
N LEU A 15 1.48 -2.82 8.28
CA LEU A 15 2.58 -1.92 7.92
C LEU A 15 3.81 -2.10 8.82
N GLU A 16 3.63 -2.45 10.09
CA GLU A 16 4.70 -2.83 11.00
C GLU A 16 5.00 -4.33 10.82
N PRO A 17 6.26 -4.77 10.61
CA PRO A 17 7.53 -4.15 11.02
C PRO A 17 8.24 -3.30 9.96
N GLY A 18 7.55 -2.88 8.89
CA GLY A 18 8.14 -2.15 7.77
C GLY A 18 8.43 -3.02 6.55
N PRO A 19 7.46 -3.74 5.96
CA PRO A 19 7.70 -4.53 4.76
C PRO A 19 7.95 -3.61 3.55
N VAL A 20 8.56 -4.16 2.51
CA VAL A 20 8.65 -3.48 1.22
C VAL A 20 7.26 -3.45 0.58
N LEU A 21 6.80 -2.26 0.21
CA LEU A 21 5.49 -2.01 -0.39
C LEU A 21 5.61 -1.73 -1.89
N LEU A 22 4.52 -1.93 -2.63
CA LEU A 22 4.33 -1.34 -3.95
C LEU A 22 3.49 -0.07 -3.80
N LEU A 23 4.12 1.08 -4.01
CA LEU A 23 3.45 2.38 -4.04
C LEU A 23 2.89 2.64 -5.43
N SER A 24 1.57 2.71 -5.54
CA SER A 24 0.87 3.08 -6.78
C SER A 24 0.47 4.55 -6.77
N THR A 25 0.75 5.26 -7.85
CA THR A 25 0.31 6.65 -8.06
C THR A 25 -0.39 6.79 -9.41
N ALA A 26 -1.19 7.85 -9.58
CA ALA A 26 -1.80 8.17 -10.86
C ALA A 26 -1.80 9.69 -11.08
N HIS A 27 -1.34 10.14 -12.25
CA HIS A 27 -1.35 11.56 -12.63
C HIS A 27 -1.66 11.71 -14.12
N LYS A 28 -2.68 12.51 -14.45
CA LYS A 28 -3.15 12.73 -15.84
C LYS A 28 -3.38 11.42 -16.62
N GLY A 29 -4.04 10.46 -15.98
CA GLY A 29 -4.34 9.15 -16.58
C GLY A 29 -3.14 8.20 -16.70
N ARG A 30 -1.94 8.62 -16.27
CA ARG A 30 -0.75 7.76 -16.23
C ARG A 30 -0.61 7.14 -14.85
N ILE A 31 -0.55 5.81 -14.80
CA ILE A 31 -0.35 5.02 -13.59
C ILE A 31 1.14 4.72 -13.45
N ASN A 32 1.67 4.79 -12.23
CA ASN A 32 3.02 4.35 -11.90
C ASN A 32 2.99 3.44 -10.67
N ALA A 33 3.88 2.46 -10.63
CA ALA A 33 4.10 1.59 -9.47
C ALA A 33 5.60 1.50 -9.18
N MET A 34 5.99 1.64 -7.91
CA MET A 34 7.38 1.58 -7.47
C MET A 34 7.52 0.83 -6.16
N ALA A 35 8.66 0.18 -5.94
CA ALA A 35 8.98 -0.41 -4.65
C ALA A 35 9.33 0.69 -3.64
N LEU A 36 8.77 0.60 -2.43
CA LEU A 36 9.05 1.49 -1.30
C LEU A 36 9.53 0.63 -0.14
N SER A 37 10.80 0.76 0.21
CA SER A 37 11.44 0.01 1.31
C SER A 37 11.65 0.85 2.58
N TRP A 38 11.29 2.13 2.54
CA TRP A 38 11.42 3.06 3.66
C TRP A 38 10.20 3.97 3.70
N HIS A 39 9.41 3.86 4.78
CA HIS A 39 8.21 4.66 5.03
C HIS A 39 8.17 5.09 6.49
#